data_AF-A0A7K5F4T5-F1
#
_entry.id   AF-A0A7K5F4T5-F1
#
_cell.length_a   1.000
_cell.length_b   1.000
_cell.length_c   1.000
_cell.angle_alpha   90.00
_cell.angle_beta   90.00
_cell.angle_gamma   90.00
#
_symmetry.space_group_name_H-M   'P 1'
#
loop_
_entity.id
_entity.type
_entity.pdbx_description
1 polymer ?
#
loop_
_entity_poly.entity_id
_entity_poly.type
_entity_poly.pdbx_seq_one_letter_code
_entity_poly.pdbx_strand_id
1 'polypeptide(L)'
;REELLLPMYYQVAVHFADLHDTPGRMQEKGVITDILEWKNARSFLYWRLRRLLLEEVVKAEVLKANSELSHIHIQSMLRRWFMETEGAEKGYLWDTNQVVVEWLEKHMQEDESTQSAIRENIKYLKRDYVLKHIRSLVQTNPEVTMDCIIQIAQHLTPAQKAQVVHVLSTVDNDSP
;
A
#
# COMPACT_ATOMS: atom_id res chain seq x y z
N ARG A 1 41.60 10.18 50.04
CA ARG A 1 40.63 11.06 49.32
C ARG A 1 39.95 10.29 48.19
N GLU A 2 40.71 9.62 47.33
CA GLU A 2 40.17 8.79 46.23
C GLU A 2 39.25 7.67 46.74
N GLU A 3 39.73 6.81 47.65
CA GLU A 3 38.95 5.68 48.19
C GLU A 3 37.63 6.10 48.88
N LEU A 4 37.62 7.27 49.53
CA LEU A 4 36.44 7.84 50.19
C LEU A 4 35.38 8.35 49.19
N LEU A 5 35.81 8.82 48.02
CA LEU A 5 34.93 9.39 47.00
C LEU A 5 34.50 8.36 45.95
N LEU A 6 35.28 7.28 45.78
CA LEU A 6 35.05 6.25 44.76
C LEU A 6 33.62 5.70 44.75
N PRO A 7 32.97 5.37 45.89
CA PRO A 7 31.59 4.85 45.87
C PRO A 7 30.58 5.86 45.30
N MET A 8 30.77 7.16 45.58
CA MET A 8 29.90 8.22 45.07
C MET A 8 30.13 8.47 43.58
N TYR A 9 31.41 8.54 43.14
CA TYR A 9 31.73 8.67 41.72
C TYR A 9 31.28 7.45 40.91
N TYR A 10 31.31 6.25 41.50
CA TYR A 10 30.75 5.06 40.86
C TYR A 10 29.24 5.22 40.61
N GLN A 11 28.47 5.70 41.59
CA GLN A 11 27.03 5.96 41.39
C GLN A 11 26.79 7.02 40.29
N VAL A 12 27.63 8.07 40.23
CA VAL A 12 27.58 9.06 39.15
C VAL A 12 27.88 8.42 37.79
N ALA A 13 28.89 7.55 37.71
CA ALA A 13 29.23 6.85 36.47
C ALA A 13 28.12 5.89 36.01
N VAL A 14 27.46 5.19 36.93
CA VAL A 14 26.29 4.35 36.62
C VAL A 14 25.13 5.20 36.11
N HIS A 15 24.82 6.32 36.78
CA HIS A 15 23.76 7.21 36.31
C HIS A 15 24.08 7.83 34.94
N PHE A 16 25.35 8.18 34.70
CA PHE A 16 25.81 8.64 33.40
C PHE A 16 25.59 7.58 32.31
N ALA A 17 25.86 6.30 32.60
CA ALA A 17 25.56 5.21 31.68
C ALA A 17 24.05 5.06 31.42
N ASP A 18 23.22 5.14 32.46
CA ASP A 18 21.75 5.04 32.37
C ASP A 18 21.13 6.14 31.49
N LEU A 19 21.72 7.35 31.47
CA LEU A 19 21.30 8.42 30.56
C LEU A 19 21.46 8.06 29.06
N HIS A 20 22.31 7.08 28.73
CA HIS A 20 22.41 6.53 27.38
C HIS A 20 21.38 5.45 27.06
N ASP A 21 20.75 4.85 28.08
CA ASP A 21 19.81 3.73 27.94
C ASP A 21 18.35 4.17 28.09
N THR A 22 18.04 5.36 27.59
CA THR A 22 16.71 5.93 27.65
C THR A 22 15.87 5.58 26.41
N PRO A 23 14.54 5.43 26.56
CA PRO A 23 13.65 5.27 25.41
C PRO A 23 13.71 6.47 24.46
N GLY A 24 14.01 7.67 24.97
CA GLY A 24 14.27 8.86 24.15
C GLY A 24 15.42 8.64 23.16
N ARG A 25 16.57 8.12 23.65
CA ARG A 25 17.69 7.77 22.78
C ARG A 25 17.35 6.66 21.79
N MET A 26 16.54 5.66 22.20
CA MET A 26 16.07 4.62 21.27
C MET A 26 15.23 5.21 20.13
N GLN A 27 14.34 6.15 20.43
CA GLN A 27 13.50 6.83 19.42
C GLN A 27 14.34 7.73 18.50
N GLU A 28 15.25 8.53 19.06
CA GLU A 28 16.17 9.38 18.28
C GLU A 28 17.08 8.58 17.34
N LYS A 29 17.45 7.35 17.74
CA LYS A 29 18.20 6.42 16.89
C LYS A 29 17.32 5.67 15.88
N GLY A 30 16.00 5.85 15.91
CA GLY A 30 15.05 5.22 15.00
C GLY A 30 14.95 3.70 15.16
N VAL A 31 15.38 3.14 16.29
CA VAL A 31 15.28 1.68 16.55
C VAL A 31 13.89 1.27 17.09
N ILE A 32 13.10 2.25 17.54
CA ILE A 32 11.69 2.10 17.91
C ILE A 32 10.86 3.16 17.19
N THR A 33 9.58 2.88 17.00
CA THR A 33 8.63 3.82 16.37
C THR A 33 8.15 4.88 17.35
N ASP A 34 7.86 4.49 18.59
CA ASP A 34 7.30 5.41 19.59
C ASP A 34 7.57 4.95 21.03
N ILE A 35 7.45 5.87 21.98
CA ILE A 35 7.58 5.62 23.42
C ILE A 35 6.17 5.60 24.02
N LEU A 36 5.80 4.50 24.67
CA LEU A 36 4.45 4.30 25.18
C LEU A 36 4.38 4.41 26.70
N GLU A 37 3.34 5.10 27.19
CA GLU A 37 2.95 5.04 28.58
C GLU A 37 2.17 3.75 28.87
N TRP A 38 2.60 3.00 29.87
CA TRP A 38 1.98 1.72 30.24
C TRP A 38 0.47 1.80 30.44
N LYS A 39 -0.02 2.88 31.07
CA LYS A 39 -1.45 3.12 31.33
C LYS A 39 -2.30 3.10 30.04
N ASN A 40 -1.74 3.56 28.93
CA ASN A 40 -2.44 3.68 27.63
C ASN A 40 -2.03 2.59 26.63
N ALA A 41 -1.00 1.80 26.95
CA ALA A 41 -0.40 0.82 26.05
C ALA A 41 -1.41 -0.20 25.49
N ARG A 42 -2.35 -0.68 26.31
CA ARG A 42 -3.37 -1.64 25.86
C ARG A 42 -4.23 -1.07 24.72
N SER A 43 -4.73 0.16 24.87
CA SER A 43 -5.58 0.80 23.87
C SER A 43 -4.79 1.09 22.59
N PHE A 44 -3.56 1.61 22.75
CA PHE A 44 -2.67 1.88 21.62
C PHE A 44 -2.37 0.61 20.82
N LEU A 45 -1.91 -0.45 21.49
CA LEU A 45 -1.53 -1.72 20.84
C LEU A 45 -2.73 -2.43 20.22
N TYR A 46 -3.94 -2.32 20.80
CA TYR A 46 -5.16 -2.84 20.20
C TYR A 46 -5.42 -2.22 18.82
N TRP A 47 -5.46 -0.89 18.74
CA TRP A 47 -5.72 -0.19 17.48
C TRP A 47 -4.58 -0.36 16.49
N ARG A 48 -3.32 -0.34 16.97
CA ARG A 48 -2.15 -0.54 16.11
C ARG A 48 -2.14 -1.93 15.48
N LEU A 49 -2.41 -2.98 16.27
CA LEU A 49 -2.44 -4.35 15.76
C LEU A 49 -3.59 -4.54 14.76
N ARG A 50 -4.79 -4.04 15.09
CA ARG A 50 -5.95 -4.12 14.19
C ARG A 50 -5.68 -3.43 12.86
N ARG A 51 -5.05 -2.25 12.88
CA ARG A 51 -4.58 -1.55 11.67
C ARG A 51 -3.63 -2.41 10.85
N LEU A 52 -2.58 -2.94 11.47
CA LEU A 52 -1.56 -3.75 10.77
C LEU A 52 -2.17 -4.99 10.11
N LEU A 53 -3.10 -5.66 10.80
CA LEU A 53 -3.80 -6.82 10.25
C LEU A 53 -4.65 -6.45 9.02
N LEU A 54 -5.41 -5.36 9.09
CA LEU A 54 -6.22 -4.89 7.94
C LEU A 54 -5.34 -4.41 6.78
N GLU A 55 -4.25 -3.69 7.06
CA GLU A 55 -3.28 -3.27 6.03
C GLU A 55 -2.67 -4.50 5.33
N GLU A 56 -2.33 -5.56 6.06
CA GLU A 56 -1.81 -6.80 5.46
C GLU A 56 -2.87 -7.54 4.62
N VAL A 57 -4.14 -7.53 5.02
CA VAL A 57 -5.23 -8.07 4.18
C VAL A 57 -5.32 -7.31 2.86
N VAL A 58 -5.37 -5.97 2.90
CA VAL A 58 -5.44 -5.15 1.68
C VAL A 58 -4.19 -5.33 0.82
N LYS A 59 -3.01 -5.38 1.43
CA LYS A 59 -1.75 -5.64 0.73
C LYS A 59 -1.74 -7.00 0.03
N ALA A 60 -2.28 -8.05 0.65
CA ALA A 60 -2.40 -9.35 0.02
C ALA A 60 -3.31 -9.28 -1.24
N GLU A 61 -4.43 -8.56 -1.17
CA GLU A 61 -5.31 -8.34 -2.33
C GLU A 61 -4.63 -7.52 -3.45
N VAL A 62 -3.88 -6.48 -3.08
CA VAL A 62 -3.09 -5.69 -4.04
C VAL A 62 -2.04 -6.57 -4.75
N LEU A 63 -1.34 -7.44 -4.02
CA LEU A 63 -0.33 -8.34 -4.59
C LEU A 63 -0.95 -9.44 -5.47
N LYS A 64 -2.15 -9.94 -5.15
CA LYS A 64 -2.92 -10.81 -6.06
C LYS A 64 -3.29 -10.08 -7.35
N ALA A 65 -3.58 -8.79 -7.26
CA ALA A 65 -3.89 -7.98 -8.42
C ALA A 65 -2.65 -7.69 -9.28
N ASN A 66 -1.57 -7.26 -8.66
CA ASN A 66 -0.30 -6.94 -9.29
C ASN A 66 0.87 -7.38 -8.39
N SER A 67 1.50 -8.48 -8.76
CA SER A 67 2.60 -9.09 -8.01
C SER A 67 3.95 -8.38 -8.18
N GLU A 68 4.06 -7.41 -9.09
CA GLU A 68 5.29 -6.63 -9.31
C GLU A 68 5.45 -5.46 -8.34
N LEU A 69 4.43 -5.16 -7.52
CA LEU A 69 4.47 -4.04 -6.59
C LEU A 69 5.30 -4.34 -5.34
N SER A 70 6.20 -3.41 -5.00
CA SER A 70 6.97 -3.46 -3.76
C SER A 70 6.12 -3.04 -2.56
N HIS A 71 6.52 -3.47 -1.35
CA HIS A 71 5.81 -3.12 -0.13
C HIS A 71 5.69 -1.60 0.10
N ILE A 72 6.75 -0.85 -0.21
CA ILE A 72 6.81 0.61 -0.06
C ILE A 72 5.80 1.29 -1.00
N HIS A 73 5.69 0.79 -2.25
CA HIS A 73 4.71 1.32 -3.20
C HIS A 73 3.29 1.07 -2.69
N ILE A 74 2.99 -0.13 -2.17
CA ILE A 74 1.66 -0.45 -1.64
C ILE A 74 1.30 0.44 -0.44
N GLN A 75 2.24 0.66 0.49
CA GLN A 75 2.01 1.57 1.62
C GLN A 75 1.74 3.01 1.17
N SER A 76 2.49 3.50 0.18
CA SER A 76 2.31 4.83 -0.39
C SER A 76 0.98 4.96 -1.11
N MET A 77 0.55 3.92 -1.83
CA MET A 77 -0.75 3.86 -2.48
C MET A 77 -1.90 3.87 -1.47
N LEU A 78 -1.80 3.09 -0.38
CA LEU A 78 -2.80 3.09 0.68
C LEU A 78 -2.96 4.47 1.33
N ARG A 79 -1.84 5.13 1.65
CA ARG A 79 -1.87 6.50 2.18
C ARG A 79 -2.50 7.48 1.19
N ARG A 80 -2.16 7.36 -0.10
CA ARG A 80 -2.74 8.18 -1.16
C ARG A 80 -4.25 7.96 -1.27
N TRP A 81 -4.71 6.71 -1.31
CA TRP A 81 -6.13 6.38 -1.40
C TRP A 81 -6.92 6.92 -0.20
N PHE A 82 -6.35 6.83 1.00
CA PHE A 82 -6.95 7.44 2.18
C PHE A 82 -7.15 8.95 1.98
N MET A 83 -6.12 9.68 1.55
CA MET A 83 -6.20 11.12 1.32
C MET A 83 -7.17 11.49 0.20
N GLU A 84 -7.23 10.72 -0.88
CA GLU A 84 -8.17 10.91 -1.99
C GLU A 84 -9.64 10.74 -1.54
N THR A 85 -9.91 9.82 -0.62
CA THR A 85 -11.27 9.56 -0.12
C THR A 85 -11.70 10.45 1.04
N GLU A 86 -10.79 10.78 1.95
CA GLU A 86 -11.12 11.51 3.19
C GLU A 86 -10.87 13.01 3.10
N GLY A 87 -10.10 13.45 2.10
CA GLY A 87 -9.66 14.84 1.89
C GLY A 87 -8.18 15.02 2.25
N ALA A 88 -7.44 15.76 1.41
CA ALA A 88 -6.01 16.01 1.62
C ALA A 88 -5.74 16.79 2.91
N GLU A 89 -6.68 17.65 3.32
CA GLU A 89 -6.66 18.38 4.59
C GLU A 89 -6.71 17.47 5.82
N LYS A 90 -7.24 16.25 5.67
CA LYS A 90 -7.27 15.23 6.73
C LYS A 90 -6.10 14.26 6.67
N GLY A 91 -5.08 14.52 5.85
CA GLY A 91 -3.92 13.64 5.69
C GLY A 91 -3.18 13.32 6.99
N TYR A 92 -3.20 14.22 7.98
CA TYR A 92 -2.61 14.00 9.31
C TYR A 92 -3.31 12.86 10.09
N LEU A 93 -4.58 12.55 9.79
CA LEU A 93 -5.31 11.46 10.45
C LEU A 93 -4.83 10.08 10.02
N TRP A 94 -4.00 9.98 8.97
CA TRP A 94 -3.36 8.72 8.57
C TRP A 94 -2.46 8.16 9.67
N ASP A 95 -1.92 9.01 10.53
CA ASP A 95 -1.07 8.57 11.65
C ASP A 95 -1.91 8.13 12.88
N THR A 96 -3.22 8.40 12.87
CA THR A 96 -4.17 7.97 13.90
C THR A 96 -4.68 6.56 13.62
N ASN A 97 -4.21 5.57 14.41
CA ASN A 97 -4.55 4.15 14.18
C ASN A 97 -6.06 3.87 14.12
N GLN A 98 -6.85 4.46 15.02
CA GLN A 98 -8.30 4.23 15.06
C GLN A 98 -9.00 4.70 13.78
N VAL A 99 -8.69 5.92 13.30
CA VAL A 99 -9.30 6.48 12.09
C VAL A 99 -8.98 5.63 10.86
N VAL A 100 -7.73 5.18 10.73
CA VAL A 100 -7.33 4.32 9.61
C VAL A 100 -8.03 2.95 9.68
N VAL A 101 -8.20 2.38 10.88
CA VAL A 101 -8.96 1.13 11.04
C VAL A 101 -10.41 1.31 10.61
N GLU A 102 -11.09 2.34 11.10
CA GLU A 102 -12.49 2.62 10.75
C GLU A 102 -12.66 2.83 9.25
N TRP A 103 -11.73 3.55 8.61
CA TRP A 103 -11.70 3.71 7.16
C TRP A 103 -11.47 2.39 6.41
N LEU A 104 -10.48 1.59 6.82
CA LEU A 104 -10.20 0.29 6.22
C LEU A 104 -11.43 -0.62 6.30
N GLU A 105 -12.08 -0.70 7.46
CA GLU A 105 -13.26 -1.54 7.66
C GLU A 105 -14.42 -1.12 6.77
N LYS A 106 -14.69 0.19 6.68
CA LYS A 106 -15.70 0.74 5.76
C LYS A 106 -15.45 0.32 4.30
N HIS A 107 -14.19 0.32 3.86
CA HIS A 107 -13.84 -0.05 2.49
C HIS A 107 -13.65 -1.57 2.29
N MET A 108 -13.55 -2.35 3.36
CA MET A 108 -13.42 -3.81 3.28
C MET A 108 -14.75 -4.56 3.38
N GLN A 109 -15.84 -3.91 3.80
CA GLN A 109 -17.18 -4.50 3.84
C GLN A 109 -17.63 -5.04 2.47
N GLU A 110 -18.35 -6.17 2.48
CA GLU A 110 -18.81 -6.88 1.28
C GLU A 110 -20.12 -6.34 0.70
N ASP A 111 -20.79 -5.42 1.38
CA ASP A 111 -22.07 -4.89 0.94
C ASP A 111 -21.91 -4.09 -0.38
N GLU A 112 -22.54 -4.60 -1.45
CA GLU A 112 -22.49 -4.02 -2.80
C GLU A 112 -23.03 -2.58 -2.89
N SER A 113 -23.72 -2.10 -1.85
CA SER A 113 -24.22 -0.74 -1.76
C SER A 113 -23.15 0.30 -1.46
N THR A 114 -22.00 -0.11 -0.90
CA THR A 114 -20.93 0.81 -0.51
C THR A 114 -19.83 0.82 -1.56
N GLN A 115 -19.69 1.92 -2.30
CA GLN A 115 -18.61 2.07 -3.28
C GLN A 115 -17.25 2.07 -2.56
N SER A 116 -16.55 0.94 -2.60
CA SER A 116 -15.22 0.80 -2.01
C SER A 116 -14.14 1.30 -2.96
N ALA A 117 -13.59 2.48 -2.66
CA ALA A 117 -12.45 3.04 -3.39
C ALA A 117 -11.24 2.08 -3.42
N ILE A 118 -10.96 1.36 -2.32
CA ILE A 118 -9.86 0.38 -2.28
C ILE A 118 -10.10 -0.75 -3.29
N ARG A 119 -11.30 -1.37 -3.29
CA ARG A 119 -11.62 -2.48 -4.20
C ARG A 119 -11.63 -2.01 -5.65
N GLU A 120 -12.17 -0.82 -5.91
CA GLU A 120 -12.19 -0.22 -7.24
C GLU A 120 -10.77 0.05 -7.76
N ASN A 121 -9.90 0.60 -6.91
CA ASN A 121 -8.49 0.82 -7.25
C ASN A 121 -7.75 -0.49 -7.52
N ILE A 122 -7.99 -1.54 -6.73
CA ILE A 122 -7.43 -2.88 -6.96
C ILE A 122 -7.88 -3.45 -8.33
N LYS A 123 -9.15 -3.22 -8.72
CA LYS A 123 -9.67 -3.62 -10.03
C LYS A 123 -8.94 -2.91 -11.17
N TYR A 124 -8.70 -1.60 -11.05
CA TYR A 124 -7.91 -0.85 -12.05
C TYR A 124 -6.46 -1.34 -12.10
N LEU A 125 -5.82 -1.58 -10.95
CA LEU A 125 -4.47 -2.15 -10.91
C LEU A 125 -4.39 -3.50 -11.62
N LYS A 126 -5.38 -4.38 -11.41
CA LYS A 126 -5.41 -5.69 -12.08
C LYS A 126 -5.53 -5.52 -13.60
N ARG A 127 -6.41 -4.63 -14.05
CA ARG A 127 -6.62 -4.35 -15.47
C ARG A 127 -5.33 -3.85 -16.11
N ASP A 128 -4.67 -2.87 -15.52
CA ASP A 128 -3.43 -2.29 -16.05
C ASP A 128 -2.30 -3.31 -16.05
N TYR A 129 -2.19 -4.12 -15.00
CA TYR A 129 -1.21 -5.21 -14.93
C TYR A 129 -1.41 -6.23 -16.05
N VAL A 130 -2.64 -6.70 -16.27
CA VAL A 130 -2.96 -7.67 -17.33
C VAL A 130 -2.66 -7.09 -18.71
N LEU A 131 -3.04 -5.83 -18.97
CA LEU A 131 -2.76 -5.17 -20.25
C LEU A 131 -1.25 -5.02 -20.51
N LYS A 132 -0.49 -4.59 -19.48
CA LYS A 132 0.98 -4.51 -19.55
C LYS A 132 1.59 -5.89 -19.83
N HIS A 133 1.09 -6.92 -19.18
CA HIS A 133 1.60 -8.28 -19.32
C HIS A 133 1.32 -8.86 -20.72
N ILE A 134 0.09 -8.71 -21.23
CA ILE A 134 -0.27 -9.11 -22.60
C ILE A 134 0.61 -8.39 -23.63
N ARG A 135 0.81 -7.08 -23.48
CA ARG A 135 1.68 -6.30 -24.36
C ARG A 135 3.11 -6.85 -24.38
N SER A 136 3.67 -7.13 -23.20
CA SER A 136 5.02 -7.70 -23.07
C SER A 136 5.13 -9.07 -23.76
N LEU A 137 4.13 -9.94 -23.58
CA LEU A 137 4.09 -11.26 -24.21
C LEU A 137 4.07 -11.19 -25.75
N VAL A 138 3.23 -10.31 -26.30
CA VAL A 138 3.14 -10.09 -27.77
C VAL A 138 4.42 -9.47 -28.32
N GLN A 139 5.05 -8.54 -27.60
CA GLN A 139 6.32 -7.93 -28.02
C GLN A 139 7.49 -8.92 -28.00
N THR A 140 7.49 -9.86 -27.06
CA THR A 140 8.54 -10.89 -26.95
C THR A 140 8.36 -12.02 -27.96
N ASN A 141 7.13 -12.25 -28.42
CA ASN A 141 6.75 -13.34 -29.32
C ASN A 141 5.90 -12.77 -30.48
N PRO A 142 6.48 -11.99 -31.40
CA PRO A 142 5.73 -11.32 -32.46
C PRO A 142 5.03 -12.30 -33.42
N GLU A 143 5.54 -13.53 -33.56
CA GLU A 143 5.01 -14.56 -34.45
C GLU A 143 3.59 -15.04 -34.09
N VAL A 144 3.19 -14.96 -32.81
CA VAL A 144 1.85 -15.38 -32.37
C VAL A 144 0.79 -14.26 -32.48
N THR A 145 1.19 -13.05 -32.89
CA THR A 145 0.32 -11.86 -32.86
C THR A 145 -0.96 -12.05 -33.68
N MET A 146 -0.84 -12.54 -34.92
CA MET A 146 -1.99 -12.71 -35.81
C MET A 146 -2.93 -13.79 -35.29
N ASP A 147 -2.40 -14.90 -34.78
CA ASP A 147 -3.20 -15.98 -34.19
C ASP A 147 -3.97 -15.48 -32.95
N CYS A 148 -3.33 -14.67 -32.09
CA CYS A 148 -4.00 -14.04 -30.96
C CYS A 148 -5.14 -13.10 -31.41
N ILE A 149 -4.93 -12.28 -32.45
CA ILE A 149 -5.97 -11.39 -32.98
C ILE A 149 -7.16 -12.21 -33.49
N ILE A 150 -6.91 -13.29 -34.25
CA ILE A 150 -7.95 -14.16 -34.79
C ILE A 150 -8.76 -14.79 -33.65
N GLN A 151 -8.09 -15.35 -32.64
CA GLN A 151 -8.78 -15.95 -31.49
C GLN A 151 -9.60 -14.93 -30.70
N ILE A 152 -9.04 -13.74 -30.42
CA ILE A 152 -9.78 -12.67 -29.72
C ILE A 152 -11.01 -12.26 -30.54
N ALA A 153 -10.86 -12.06 -31.85
CA ALA A 153 -11.94 -11.66 -32.74
C ALA A 153 -13.11 -12.66 -32.76
N GLN A 154 -12.84 -13.97 -32.59
CA GLN A 154 -13.89 -14.99 -32.49
C GLN A 154 -14.80 -14.80 -31.28
N HIS A 155 -14.26 -14.27 -30.16
CA HIS A 155 -15.00 -14.05 -28.92
C HIS A 155 -15.64 -12.65 -28.80
N LEU A 156 -15.39 -11.76 -29.76
CA LEU A 156 -16.01 -10.42 -29.76
C LEU A 156 -17.49 -10.47 -30.16
N THR A 157 -18.30 -9.65 -29.49
CA THR A 157 -19.69 -9.38 -29.90
C THR A 157 -19.74 -8.67 -31.26
N PRO A 158 -20.86 -8.73 -32.01
CA PRO A 158 -20.99 -8.01 -33.29
C PRO A 158 -20.71 -6.50 -33.17
N ALA A 159 -21.13 -5.86 -32.07
CA ALA A 159 -20.84 -4.45 -31.81
C ALA A 159 -19.34 -4.18 -31.61
N GLN A 160 -18.65 -5.01 -30.84
CA GLN A 160 -17.20 -4.91 -30.65
C GLN A 160 -16.44 -5.18 -31.96
N LYS A 161 -16.89 -6.13 -32.78
CA LYS A 161 -16.32 -6.40 -34.11
C LYS A 161 -16.43 -5.17 -35.01
N ALA A 162 -17.59 -4.53 -35.05
CA ALA A 162 -17.78 -3.30 -35.82
C ALA A 162 -16.85 -2.17 -35.34
N GLN A 163 -16.67 -2.04 -34.03
CA GLN A 163 -15.75 -1.06 -33.45
C GLN A 163 -14.29 -1.35 -33.80
N VAL A 164 -13.86 -2.61 -33.77
CA VAL A 164 -12.51 -3.01 -34.20
C VAL A 164 -12.29 -2.74 -35.68
N VAL A 165 -13.26 -3.09 -36.54
CA VAL A 165 -13.18 -2.80 -37.99
C VAL A 165 -13.07 -1.30 -38.23
N HIS A 166 -13.87 -0.48 -37.54
CA HIS A 166 -13.77 0.97 -37.63
C HIS A 166 -12.38 1.47 -37.25
N VAL A 167 -11.86 1.04 -36.09
CA VAL A 167 -10.51 1.46 -35.62
C VAL A 167 -9.44 1.07 -36.64
N LEU A 168 -9.44 -0.17 -37.14
CA LEU A 168 -8.46 -0.61 -38.14
C LEU A 168 -8.56 0.19 -39.44
N SER A 169 -9.77 0.51 -39.90
CA SER A 169 -9.99 1.32 -41.11
C SER A 169 -9.55 2.78 -40.96
N THR A 170 -9.57 3.31 -39.73
CA THR A 170 -9.13 4.69 -39.45
C THR A 170 -7.63 4.80 -39.21
N VAL A 171 -6.97 3.73 -38.73
CA VAL A 171 -5.53 3.72 -38.47
C VAL A 171 -4.71 3.84 -39.76
N ASP A 172 -5.24 3.39 -40.90
CA ASP A 172 -4.60 3.58 -42.22
C ASP A 172 -4.64 5.05 -42.71
N ASN A 173 -5.49 5.91 -42.13
CA ASN A 173 -5.64 7.31 -42.57
C ASN A 173 -4.77 8.32 -41.78
N ASP A 174 -4.11 7.91 -40.70
CA ASP A 174 -3.29 8.77 -39.84
C ASP A 174 -1.77 8.61 -40.06
N SER A 175 -1.35 8.09 -41.21
CA SER A 175 0.07 8.06 -41.61
C SER A 175 0.42 9.26 -42.50
N PRO A 176 1.34 10.17 -42.09
CA PRO A 176 2.28 10.82 -43.00
C PRO A 176 3.46 9.90 -43.36
#